data_AF-A0A2E0MFT1-F1
#
_entry.id   AF-A0A2E0MFT1-F1
#
_cell.length_a   1.000
_cell.length_b   1.000
_cell.length_c   1.000
_cell.angle_alpha   90.00
_cell.angle_beta   90.00
_cell.angle_gamma   90.00
#
_symmetry.space_group_name_H-M   'P 1'
#
loop_
_entity.id
_entity.type
_entity.pdbx_description
1 polymer ?
#
loop_
_entity_poly.entity_id
_entity_poly.type
_entity_poly.pdbx_seq_one_letter_code
_entity_poly.pdbx_strand_id
1 'polypeptide(L)'
;MQGKLNKYYKSPIVIIIGFFFMHQFCFAQTPTKLFEIPDSVSKVRIWSVGSISSLGTGVTLGVLSKEWYSDYETVPFHFFNDNDEWLQMDKLGHGLASFYGGYYGYNVLRWSGVKEKKSIFYGGMYGFTFLLATEIMDGFSGAWGASGGDLLSNGLGTGLFMVQQLYFNKQIITPKFSYWPTKYAGYRPSLLGESH
;
A
#
# COMPACT_ATOMS: atom_id res chain seq x y z
N MET A 1 -70.86 27.34 -25.27
CA MET A 1 -70.12 27.55 -24.01
C MET A 1 -69.34 26.28 -23.68
N GLN A 2 -68.02 26.43 -23.56
CA GLN A 2 -67.04 25.60 -22.84
C GLN A 2 -67.16 24.06 -22.93
N GLY A 3 -66.19 23.46 -23.63
CA GLY A 3 -65.91 22.04 -23.55
C GLY A 3 -65.28 21.61 -22.23
N LYS A 4 -65.35 20.31 -21.95
CA LYS A 4 -64.45 19.64 -21.00
C LYS A 4 -63.92 18.37 -21.66
N LEU A 5 -62.59 18.31 -21.75
CA LEU A 5 -61.80 17.24 -22.32
C LEU A 5 -62.07 15.91 -21.61
N ASN A 6 -62.28 14.86 -22.38
CA ASN A 6 -62.27 13.49 -21.91
C ASN A 6 -60.81 13.11 -21.55
N LYS A 7 -60.53 12.98 -20.26
CA LYS A 7 -59.19 12.69 -19.75
C LYS A 7 -58.91 11.20 -19.95
N TYR A 8 -58.25 10.85 -21.05
CA TYR A 8 -57.73 9.51 -21.30
C TYR A 8 -56.66 9.18 -20.24
N TYR A 9 -57.03 8.41 -19.22
CA TYR A 9 -56.06 7.80 -18.31
C TYR A 9 -55.33 6.69 -19.08
N LYS A 10 -54.08 6.95 -19.49
CA LYS A 10 -53.21 5.90 -20.03
C LYS A 10 -53.00 4.87 -18.92
N SER A 11 -53.45 3.64 -19.16
CA SER A 11 -53.32 2.53 -18.21
C SER A 11 -51.86 2.35 -17.80
N PRO A 12 -51.56 2.13 -16.50
CA PRO A 12 -50.19 1.90 -16.00
C PRO A 12 -49.52 0.66 -16.64
N ILE A 13 -50.28 -0.18 -17.34
CA ILE A 13 -49.80 -1.32 -18.11
C ILE A 13 -48.76 -0.91 -19.17
N VAL A 14 -48.90 0.26 -19.81
CA VAL A 14 -47.93 0.72 -20.82
C VAL A 14 -46.57 1.05 -20.20
N ILE A 15 -46.56 1.55 -18.95
CA ILE A 15 -45.33 1.84 -18.20
C ILE A 15 -44.65 0.54 -17.77
N ILE A 16 -45.42 -0.46 -17.35
CA ILE A 16 -44.90 -1.78 -16.95
C ILE A 16 -44.32 -2.54 -18.15
N ILE A 17 -44.98 -2.50 -19.31
CA ILE A 17 -44.45 -3.09 -20.56
C ILE A 17 -43.19 -2.35 -21.03
N GLY A 18 -43.15 -1.03 -20.89
CA GLY A 18 -41.96 -0.22 -21.19
C GLY A 18 -40.75 -0.56 -20.31
N PHE A 19 -40.97 -0.84 -19.02
CA PHE A 19 -39.92 -1.32 -18.11
C PHE A 19 -39.45 -2.74 -18.46
N PHE A 20 -40.34 -3.61 -18.95
CA PHE A 20 -39.98 -4.97 -19.36
C PHE A 20 -39.09 -4.99 -20.62
N PHE A 21 -39.27 -4.06 -21.55
CA PHE A 21 -38.44 -3.94 -22.76
C PHE A 21 -37.10 -3.23 -22.54
N MET A 22 -36.97 -2.38 -21.51
CA MET A 22 -35.68 -1.76 -21.13
C MET A 22 -34.65 -2.77 -20.58
N HIS A 23 -35.08 -3.98 -20.20
CA HIS A 23 -34.18 -5.01 -19.67
C HIS A 23 -33.41 -5.79 -20.74
N GLN A 24 -33.68 -5.55 -22.04
CA GLN A 24 -33.02 -6.24 -23.15
C GLN A 24 -31.69 -5.60 -23.59
N PHE A 25 -31.25 -4.50 -22.96
CA PHE A 25 -29.89 -3.98 -23.11
C PHE A 25 -28.95 -4.55 -22.04
N CYS A 26 -28.98 -5.87 -21.83
CA CYS A 26 -27.86 -6.55 -21.22
C CYS A 26 -26.73 -6.59 -22.25
N PHE A 27 -25.81 -5.62 -22.20
CA PHE A 27 -24.47 -5.89 -22.67
C PHE A 27 -24.00 -7.15 -21.95
N ALA A 28 -23.72 -8.21 -22.69
CA ALA A 28 -23.11 -9.42 -22.13
C ALA A 28 -21.90 -8.98 -21.31
N GLN A 29 -22.00 -9.06 -19.97
CA GLN A 29 -20.88 -8.77 -19.09
C GLN A 29 -19.84 -9.83 -19.40
N THR A 30 -18.79 -9.44 -20.14
CA THR A 30 -17.59 -10.25 -20.21
C THR A 30 -17.17 -10.45 -18.75
N PRO A 31 -17.01 -11.70 -18.27
CA PRO A 31 -16.66 -11.92 -16.88
C PRO A 31 -15.43 -11.08 -16.56
N THR A 32 -15.54 -10.24 -15.54
CA THR A 32 -14.45 -9.35 -15.17
C THR A 32 -13.29 -10.21 -14.70
N LYS A 33 -12.28 -10.35 -15.56
CA LYS A 33 -11.01 -11.02 -15.28
C LYS A 33 -10.14 -10.18 -14.34
N LEU A 34 -10.74 -9.67 -13.25
CA LEU A 34 -10.10 -8.71 -12.35
C LEU A 34 -8.87 -9.33 -11.69
N PHE A 35 -8.96 -10.58 -11.25
CA PHE A 35 -7.88 -11.28 -10.56
C PHE A 35 -6.89 -11.98 -11.50
N GLU A 36 -7.20 -12.10 -12.79
CA GLU A 36 -6.28 -12.67 -13.77
C GLU A 36 -5.19 -11.66 -14.14
N ILE A 37 -3.96 -12.14 -14.24
CA ILE A 37 -2.85 -11.39 -14.81
C ILE A 37 -3.04 -11.34 -16.33
N PRO A 38 -3.13 -10.15 -16.95
CA PRO A 38 -3.33 -10.05 -18.39
C PRO A 38 -2.04 -10.37 -19.16
N ASP A 39 -2.17 -10.89 -20.38
CA ASP A 39 -1.04 -11.23 -21.26
C ASP A 39 -0.22 -9.99 -21.70
N SER A 40 -0.84 -8.82 -21.63
CA SER A 40 -0.22 -7.52 -21.93
C SER A 40 -0.52 -6.51 -20.84
N VAL A 41 0.29 -5.45 -20.78
CA VAL A 41 0.11 -4.39 -19.77
C VAL A 41 -1.25 -3.72 -19.92
N SER A 42 -2.05 -3.78 -18.86
CA SER A 42 -3.32 -3.06 -18.79
C SER A 42 -3.06 -1.60 -18.45
N LYS A 43 -3.33 -0.69 -19.42
CA LYS A 43 -3.16 0.75 -19.25
C LYS A 43 -3.92 1.30 -18.04
N VAL A 44 -5.16 0.86 -17.85
CA VAL A 44 -5.98 1.28 -16.72
C VAL A 44 -5.33 0.84 -15.41
N ARG A 45 -4.95 -0.45 -15.29
CA ARG A 45 -4.34 -0.96 -14.05
C ARG A 45 -3.02 -0.27 -13.75
N ILE A 46 -2.11 -0.12 -14.72
CA ILE A 46 -0.80 0.49 -14.45
C ILE A 46 -0.92 1.97 -14.06
N TRP A 47 -1.83 2.72 -14.69
CA TRP A 47 -2.11 4.10 -14.29
C TRP A 47 -2.75 4.19 -12.90
N SER A 48 -3.71 3.31 -12.58
CA SER A 48 -4.28 3.24 -11.23
C SER A 48 -3.22 2.91 -10.19
N VAL A 49 -2.36 1.92 -10.45
CA VAL A 49 -1.25 1.55 -9.56
C VAL A 49 -0.32 2.72 -9.34
N GLY A 50 0.13 3.39 -10.41
CA GLY A 50 1.00 4.56 -10.30
C GLY A 50 0.37 5.67 -9.48
N SER A 51 -0.85 6.10 -9.84
CA SER A 51 -1.54 7.20 -9.16
C SER A 51 -1.84 6.90 -7.70
N ILE A 52 -2.36 5.71 -7.38
CA ILE A 52 -2.69 5.32 -6.01
C ILE A 52 -1.42 5.18 -5.16
N SER A 53 -0.37 4.56 -5.70
CA SER A 53 0.87 4.37 -4.94
C SER A 53 1.56 5.72 -4.68
N SER A 54 1.64 6.60 -5.68
CA SER A 54 2.23 7.92 -5.53
C SER A 54 1.44 8.82 -4.57
N LEU A 55 0.10 8.86 -4.72
CA LEU A 55 -0.76 9.63 -3.82
C LEU A 55 -0.70 9.07 -2.39
N GLY A 56 -0.82 7.75 -2.25
CA GLY A 56 -0.75 7.07 -0.96
C GLY A 56 0.58 7.35 -0.25
N THR A 57 1.71 7.14 -0.92
CA THR A 57 3.03 7.45 -0.36
C THR A 57 3.16 8.93 0.00
N GLY A 58 2.75 9.86 -0.88
CA GLY A 58 2.83 11.29 -0.59
C GLY A 58 1.98 11.71 0.61
N VAL A 59 0.75 11.20 0.72
CA VAL A 59 -0.13 11.45 1.87
C VAL A 59 0.46 10.85 3.14
N THR A 60 0.93 9.60 3.10
CA THR A 60 1.53 8.95 4.28
C THR A 60 2.76 9.70 4.77
N LEU A 61 3.69 10.07 3.87
CA LEU A 61 4.88 10.85 4.25
C LEU A 61 4.51 12.25 4.75
N GLY A 62 3.48 12.88 4.17
CA GLY A 62 2.98 14.17 4.65
C GLY A 62 2.37 14.08 6.05
N VAL A 63 1.58 13.04 6.33
CA VAL A 63 1.03 12.77 7.67
C VAL A 63 2.17 12.47 8.64
N LEU A 64 3.15 11.66 8.24
CA LEU A 64 4.32 11.36 9.07
C LEU A 64 5.10 12.64 9.39
N SER A 65 5.39 13.48 8.39
CA SER A 65 6.05 14.78 8.58
C SER A 65 5.32 15.64 9.61
N LYS A 66 3.99 15.65 9.57
CA LYS A 66 3.18 16.47 10.47
C LYS A 66 3.05 15.86 11.87
N GLU A 67 2.73 14.59 11.99
CA GLU A 67 2.37 13.98 13.28
C GLU A 67 3.57 13.39 14.03
N TRP A 68 4.66 13.07 13.33
CA TRP A 68 5.88 12.50 13.93
C TRP A 68 7.02 13.52 14.08
N TYR A 69 7.19 14.42 13.11
CA TYR A 69 8.36 15.29 13.07
C TYR A 69 8.10 16.75 13.48
N SER A 70 6.85 17.21 13.52
CA SER A 70 6.56 18.65 13.68
C SER A 70 6.89 19.23 15.06
N ASP A 71 6.97 18.37 16.09
CA ASP A 71 7.34 18.77 17.45
C ASP A 71 8.85 18.94 17.64
N TYR A 72 9.66 18.62 16.62
CA TYR A 72 11.12 18.69 16.67
C TYR A 72 11.66 19.79 15.77
N GLU A 73 12.74 20.45 16.21
CA GLU A 73 13.43 21.45 15.39
C GLU A 73 14.01 20.80 14.13
N THR A 74 13.91 21.49 12.99
CA THR A 74 14.59 21.07 11.77
C THR A 74 16.06 21.50 11.82
N VAL A 75 16.98 20.55 11.66
CA VAL A 75 18.44 20.76 11.72
C VAL A 75 19.10 20.44 10.39
N PRO A 76 20.36 20.88 10.13
CA PRO A 76 21.11 20.42 8.96
C PRO A 76 21.20 18.89 8.93
N PHE A 77 21.19 18.32 7.71
CA PHE A 77 21.21 16.88 7.53
C PHE A 77 22.37 16.22 8.29
N HIS A 78 22.07 15.19 9.07
CA HIS A 78 23.08 14.44 9.82
C HIS A 78 22.75 12.96 9.88
N PHE A 79 23.79 12.16 10.11
CA PHE A 79 23.67 10.74 10.39
C PHE A 79 23.68 10.48 11.89
N PHE A 80 22.99 9.43 12.30
CA PHE A 80 22.96 8.93 13.66
C PHE A 80 23.25 7.42 13.67
N ASN A 81 23.87 6.93 14.75
CA ASN A 81 24.14 5.51 14.93
C ASN A 81 23.32 4.99 16.09
N ASP A 82 22.17 4.41 15.74
CA ASP A 82 21.18 3.84 16.65
C ASP A 82 21.23 2.31 16.69
N ASN A 83 22.32 1.71 16.20
CA ASN A 83 22.43 0.26 16.13
C ASN A 83 22.29 -0.42 17.48
N ASP A 84 22.56 0.24 18.61
CA ASP A 84 22.41 -0.36 19.94
C ASP A 84 21.01 -0.13 20.56
N GLU A 85 20.11 0.55 19.85
CA GLU A 85 18.79 0.88 20.36
C GLU A 85 17.76 -0.23 20.13
N TRP A 86 16.69 -0.20 20.94
CA TRP A 86 15.48 -1.01 20.79
C TRP A 86 15.69 -2.53 20.62
N LEU A 87 16.82 -3.08 21.10
CA LEU A 87 17.17 -4.50 20.93
C LEU A 87 17.06 -4.97 19.48
N GLN A 88 17.45 -4.13 18.51
CA GLN A 88 17.33 -4.38 17.06
C GLN A 88 15.90 -4.48 16.53
N MET A 89 14.87 -4.25 17.34
CA MET A 89 13.48 -4.36 16.88
C MET A 89 13.20 -3.41 15.72
N ASP A 90 13.78 -2.22 15.81
CA ASP A 90 13.68 -1.20 14.78
C ASP A 90 14.27 -1.67 13.44
N LYS A 91 15.51 -2.17 13.45
CA LYS A 91 16.20 -2.74 12.28
C LYS A 91 15.44 -3.94 11.68
N LEU A 92 14.86 -4.79 12.52
CA LEU A 92 13.97 -5.88 12.07
C LEU A 92 12.69 -5.34 11.44
N GLY A 93 12.12 -4.27 11.99
CA GLY A 93 10.98 -3.54 11.43
C GLY A 93 11.29 -2.99 10.03
N HIS A 94 12.44 -2.33 9.87
CA HIS A 94 12.96 -1.84 8.60
C HIS A 94 13.08 -2.96 7.55
N GLY A 95 13.74 -4.07 7.90
CA GLY A 95 13.87 -5.23 7.02
C GLY A 95 12.51 -5.85 6.66
N LEU A 96 11.60 -6.00 7.62
CA LEU A 96 10.27 -6.57 7.42
C LEU A 96 9.41 -5.68 6.50
N ALA A 97 9.35 -4.38 6.79
CA ALA A 97 8.59 -3.41 6.02
C ALA A 97 9.13 -3.30 4.59
N SER A 98 10.44 -3.25 4.42
CA SER A 98 11.10 -3.24 3.11
C SER A 98 10.77 -4.50 2.30
N PHE A 99 10.84 -5.69 2.91
CA PHE A 99 10.48 -6.96 2.27
C PHE A 99 9.03 -6.94 1.77
N TYR A 100 8.08 -6.59 2.63
CA TYR A 100 6.65 -6.63 2.26
C TYR A 100 6.27 -5.52 1.29
N GLY A 101 6.86 -4.33 1.41
CA GLY A 101 6.71 -3.26 0.42
C GLY A 101 7.13 -3.73 -0.97
N GLY A 102 8.28 -4.40 -1.06
CA GLY A 102 8.75 -5.02 -2.29
C GLY A 102 7.82 -6.13 -2.81
N TYR A 103 7.40 -7.04 -1.92
CA TYR A 103 6.48 -8.13 -2.25
C TYR A 103 5.15 -7.63 -2.80
N TYR A 104 4.51 -6.67 -2.16
CA TYR A 104 3.24 -6.12 -2.62
C TYR A 104 3.39 -5.29 -3.89
N GLY A 105 4.44 -4.46 -3.97
CA GLY A 105 4.75 -3.70 -5.18
C GLY A 105 4.94 -4.60 -6.39
N TYR A 106 5.68 -5.70 -6.24
CA TYR A 106 5.83 -6.72 -7.28
C TYR A 106 4.49 -7.32 -7.69
N ASN A 107 3.69 -7.79 -6.73
CA ASN A 107 2.42 -8.47 -7.03
C ASN A 107 1.42 -7.55 -7.75
N VAL A 108 1.33 -6.29 -7.33
CA VAL A 108 0.48 -5.29 -7.97
C VAL A 108 0.95 -4.96 -9.39
N LEU A 109 2.26 -4.88 -9.63
CA LEU A 109 2.77 -4.71 -10.99
C LEU A 109 2.53 -5.94 -11.86
N ARG A 110 2.69 -7.17 -11.32
CA ARG A 110 2.31 -8.39 -12.03
C ARG A 110 0.82 -8.40 -12.37
N TRP A 111 -0.04 -8.03 -11.43
CA TRP A 111 -1.48 -7.88 -11.62
C TRP A 111 -1.84 -6.88 -12.74
N SER A 112 -1.02 -5.85 -12.95
CA SER A 112 -1.19 -4.89 -14.05
C SER A 112 -0.70 -5.39 -15.42
N GLY A 113 -0.11 -6.60 -15.50
CA GLY A 113 0.45 -7.18 -16.73
C GLY A 113 1.91 -6.82 -17.00
N VAL A 114 2.60 -6.17 -16.04
CA VAL A 114 4.04 -5.87 -16.18
C VAL A 114 4.85 -7.15 -16.11
N LYS A 115 5.82 -7.31 -17.02
CA LYS A 115 6.67 -8.51 -17.10
C LYS A 115 7.45 -8.74 -15.81
N GLU A 116 7.65 -10.01 -15.48
CA GLU A 116 8.32 -10.51 -14.27
C GLU A 116 9.51 -9.65 -13.81
N LYS A 117 10.58 -9.59 -14.62
CA LYS A 117 11.80 -8.86 -14.27
C LYS A 117 11.52 -7.38 -13.94
N LYS A 118 10.65 -6.71 -14.70
CA LYS A 118 10.30 -5.31 -14.44
C LYS A 118 9.52 -5.18 -13.13
N SER A 119 8.60 -6.10 -12.84
CA SER A 119 7.87 -6.10 -11.57
C SER A 119 8.80 -6.33 -10.38
N ILE A 120 9.83 -7.19 -10.53
CA ILE A 120 10.81 -7.41 -9.46
C ILE A 120 11.61 -6.13 -9.19
N PHE A 121 12.12 -5.46 -10.23
CA PHE A 121 12.95 -4.26 -10.03
C PHE A 121 12.13 -3.03 -9.61
N TYR A 122 11.03 -2.71 -10.29
CA TYR A 122 10.25 -1.52 -9.96
C TYR A 122 9.35 -1.73 -8.74
N GLY A 123 8.73 -2.90 -8.63
CA GLY A 123 7.84 -3.23 -7.52
C GLY A 123 8.62 -3.63 -6.29
N GLY A 124 9.68 -4.43 -6.44
CA GLY A 124 10.53 -4.89 -5.34
C GLY A 124 11.25 -3.74 -4.61
N MET A 125 11.57 -2.65 -5.31
CA MET A 125 12.22 -1.48 -4.71
C MET A 125 11.25 -0.53 -3.99
N TYR A 126 9.94 -0.78 -4.03
CA TYR A 126 8.95 0.13 -3.44
C TYR A 126 9.17 0.33 -1.93
N GLY A 127 9.33 -0.77 -1.17
CA GLY A 127 9.56 -0.72 0.27
C GLY A 127 10.85 0.01 0.64
N PHE A 128 11.97 -0.31 -0.04
CA PHE A 128 13.24 0.39 0.14
C PHE A 128 13.11 1.89 -0.12
N THR A 129 12.45 2.29 -1.21
CA THR A 129 12.35 3.71 -1.59
C THR A 129 11.48 4.49 -0.60
N PHE A 130 10.41 3.87 -0.09
CA PHE A 130 9.58 4.47 0.95
C PHE A 130 10.38 4.71 2.23
N LEU A 131 11.13 3.71 2.70
CA LEU A 131 11.92 3.83 3.92
C LEU A 131 13.16 4.72 3.73
N LEU A 132 13.75 4.76 2.53
CA LEU A 132 14.79 5.75 2.23
C LEU A 132 14.27 7.18 2.40
N ALA A 133 13.01 7.45 2.03
CA ALA A 133 12.42 8.76 2.26
C ALA A 133 12.23 9.06 3.75
N THR A 134 11.90 8.07 4.58
CA THR A 134 11.81 8.24 6.04
C THR A 134 13.19 8.52 6.64
N GLU A 135 14.23 7.77 6.26
CA GLU A 135 15.61 8.04 6.70
C GLU A 135 16.09 9.45 6.33
N ILE A 136 15.69 9.96 5.17
CA ILE A 136 15.99 11.34 4.77
C ILE A 136 15.29 12.33 5.70
N MET A 137 14.03 12.07 6.07
CA MET A 137 13.29 12.90 7.02
C MET A 137 13.92 12.85 8.42
N ASP A 138 14.37 11.67 8.86
CA ASP A 138 15.09 11.50 10.12
C ASP A 138 16.36 12.34 10.14
N GLY A 139 17.13 12.34 9.06
CA GLY A 139 18.37 13.14 8.97
C GLY A 139 18.19 14.65 9.15
N PHE A 140 16.99 15.20 8.93
CA PHE A 140 16.67 16.62 9.17
C PHE A 140 15.98 16.89 10.51
N SER A 141 15.70 15.86 11.32
CA SER A 141 15.07 16.01 12.63
C SER A 141 16.08 16.40 13.72
N GLY A 142 15.72 17.26 14.66
CA GLY A 142 16.57 17.52 15.83
C GLY A 142 16.59 16.40 16.87
N ALA A 143 15.64 15.45 16.79
CA ALA A 143 15.52 14.34 17.74
C ALA A 143 15.96 12.97 17.17
N TRP A 144 15.90 12.82 15.85
CA TRP A 144 16.30 11.61 15.12
C TRP A 144 17.43 11.93 14.15
N GLY A 145 17.99 10.94 13.47
CA GLY A 145 18.98 11.15 12.42
C GLY A 145 18.99 9.99 11.44
N ALA A 146 19.49 10.22 10.21
CA ALA A 146 19.53 9.18 9.20
C ALA A 146 20.42 8.02 9.65
N SER A 147 19.92 6.78 9.62
CA SER A 147 20.67 5.63 10.12
C SER A 147 21.28 4.80 9.00
N GLY A 148 22.59 4.59 9.07
CA GLY A 148 23.26 3.60 8.22
C GLY A 148 22.80 2.16 8.50
N GLY A 149 22.41 1.88 9.75
CA GLY A 149 21.89 0.58 10.18
C GLY A 149 20.54 0.27 9.57
N ASP A 150 19.66 1.28 9.52
CA ASP A 150 18.33 1.13 8.92
C ASP A 150 18.40 1.09 7.41
N LEU A 151 19.26 1.88 6.77
CA LEU A 151 19.53 1.75 5.32
C LEU A 151 20.03 0.34 4.95
N LEU A 152 20.91 -0.24 5.75
CA LEU A 152 21.37 -1.61 5.55
C LEU A 152 20.21 -2.61 5.73
N SER A 153 19.43 -2.47 6.80
CA SER A 153 18.28 -3.33 7.10
C SER A 153 17.21 -3.27 6.01
N ASN A 154 16.91 -2.07 5.52
CA ASN A 154 16.06 -1.81 4.36
C ASN A 154 16.59 -2.57 3.13
N GLY A 155 17.89 -2.45 2.86
CA GLY A 155 18.54 -3.15 1.75
C GLY A 155 18.45 -4.66 1.86
N LEU A 156 18.67 -5.23 3.06
CA LEU A 156 18.58 -6.66 3.32
C LEU A 156 17.16 -7.18 3.14
N GLY A 157 16.14 -6.45 3.61
CA GLY A 157 14.73 -6.81 3.43
C GLY A 157 14.30 -6.86 1.96
N THR A 158 14.62 -5.80 1.21
CA THR A 158 14.37 -5.75 -0.24
C THR A 158 15.17 -6.81 -0.99
N GLY A 159 16.44 -7.00 -0.64
CA GLY A 159 17.30 -8.04 -1.21
C GLY A 159 16.74 -9.44 -0.99
N LEU A 160 16.27 -9.74 0.23
CA LEU A 160 15.65 -11.03 0.55
C LEU A 160 14.44 -11.30 -0.34
N PHE A 161 13.58 -10.32 -0.60
CA PHE A 161 12.47 -10.47 -1.54
C PHE A 161 12.96 -10.69 -2.99
N MET A 162 13.79 -9.78 -3.50
CA MET A 162 14.17 -9.72 -4.91
C MET A 162 15.02 -10.92 -5.34
N VAL A 163 16.02 -11.31 -4.53
CA VAL A 163 16.89 -12.46 -4.83
C VAL A 163 16.04 -13.72 -4.96
N GLN A 164 15.11 -13.94 -4.03
CA GLN A 164 14.26 -15.13 -4.08
C GLN A 164 13.39 -15.16 -5.34
N GLN A 165 12.80 -14.01 -5.69
CA GLN A 165 11.95 -13.91 -6.88
C GLN A 165 12.77 -14.08 -8.17
N LEU A 166 13.98 -13.53 -8.25
CA LEU A 166 14.85 -13.63 -9.42
C LEU A 166 15.34 -15.05 -9.70
N TYR A 167 15.75 -15.77 -8.66
CA TYR A 167 16.39 -17.08 -8.82
C TYR A 167 15.42 -18.25 -8.70
N PHE A 168 14.37 -18.12 -7.90
CA PHE A 168 13.44 -19.22 -7.61
C PHE A 168 12.04 -19.00 -8.14
N ASN A 169 11.71 -17.80 -8.65
CA ASN A 169 10.36 -17.40 -9.07
C ASN A 169 9.29 -17.56 -7.97
N LYS A 170 9.70 -17.68 -6.72
CA LYS A 170 8.83 -17.82 -5.54
C LYS A 170 9.58 -17.38 -4.28
N GLN A 171 8.82 -17.05 -3.23
CA GLN A 171 9.37 -16.79 -1.90
C GLN A 171 9.50 -18.11 -1.13
N ILE A 172 10.72 -18.49 -0.78
CA ILE A 172 11.04 -19.69 0.01
C ILE A 172 11.06 -19.35 1.51
N ILE A 173 11.64 -18.20 1.84
CA ILE A 173 11.73 -17.62 3.17
C ILE A 173 10.84 -16.39 3.18
N THR A 174 9.83 -16.41 4.04
CA THR A 174 8.91 -15.28 4.25
C THR A 174 8.95 -14.89 5.72
N PRO A 175 9.43 -13.67 6.04
CA PRO A 175 9.47 -13.20 7.43
C PRO A 175 8.05 -13.01 7.96
N LYS A 176 7.85 -13.35 9.24
CA LYS A 176 6.58 -13.21 9.96
C LYS A 176 6.83 -12.52 11.29
N PHE A 177 5.87 -11.71 11.70
CA PHE A 177 5.87 -11.04 12.98
C PHE A 177 4.76 -11.61 13.86
N SER A 178 5.06 -11.79 15.14
CA SER A 178 4.10 -12.19 16.17
C SER A 178 4.41 -11.44 17.46
N TYR A 179 3.37 -11.06 18.19
CA TYR A 179 3.48 -10.35 19.45
C TYR A 179 2.87 -11.18 20.57
N TRP A 180 3.50 -11.13 21.74
CA TRP A 180 2.99 -11.72 22.97
C TRP A 180 3.02 -10.64 24.06
N PRO A 181 1.88 -10.35 24.70
CA PRO A 181 1.85 -9.32 25.72
C PRO A 181 2.72 -9.69 26.91
N THR A 182 3.41 -8.70 27.44
CA THR A 182 4.22 -8.89 28.63
C THR A 182 3.34 -9.02 29.86
N LYS A 183 3.72 -9.89 30.80
CA LYS A 183 3.07 -9.98 32.12
C LYS A 183 3.09 -8.67 32.91
N TYR A 184 3.93 -7.72 32.49
CA TYR A 184 4.08 -6.42 33.16
C TYR A 184 3.12 -5.33 32.64
N ALA A 185 2.24 -5.64 31.68
CA ALA A 185 1.36 -4.63 31.08
C ALA A 185 0.50 -3.87 32.11
N GLY A 186 0.00 -4.59 33.13
CA GLY A 186 -0.77 -4.00 34.23
C GLY A 186 -0.01 -2.98 35.10
N TYR A 187 1.33 -2.93 35.05
CA TYR A 187 2.12 -1.96 35.80
C TYR A 187 2.36 -0.65 35.02
N ARG A 188 2.37 -0.69 33.68
CA ARG A 188 2.56 0.49 32.81
C ARG A 188 1.65 0.39 31.58
N PRO A 189 0.32 0.42 31.76
CA PRO A 189 -0.64 0.17 30.68
C PRO A 189 -0.52 1.18 29.53
N SER A 190 -0.18 2.44 29.82
CA SER A 190 0.03 3.49 28.81
C SER A 190 1.20 3.24 27.85
N LEU A 191 2.17 2.39 28.21
CA LEU A 191 3.33 2.05 27.37
C LEU A 191 3.24 0.61 26.83
N LEU A 192 2.71 -0.31 27.64
CA LEU A 192 2.75 -1.74 27.37
C LEU A 192 1.43 -2.30 26.84
N GLY A 193 0.36 -1.49 26.79
CA GLY A 193 -0.98 -1.84 26.33
C GLY A 193 -2.00 -1.94 27.47
N GLU A 194 -3.16 -1.33 27.29
CA GLU A 194 -4.26 -1.33 28.28
C GLU A 194 -5.24 -2.49 28.07
N SER A 195 -5.34 -2.99 26.84
CA SER A 195 -6.12 -4.17 26.46
C SER A 195 -5.32 -5.01 25.45
N HIS A 196 -5.38 -6.33 25.61
CA HIS A 196 -4.77 -7.33 24.73
C HIS A 196 -5.84 -8.32 24.27
#